data_AF-A0AAV4K4A3-F1
#
_entry.id   AF-A0AAV4K4A3-F1
#
_cell.length_a   1.000
_cell.length_b   1.000
_cell.length_c   1.000
_cell.angle_alpha   90.00
_cell.angle_beta   90.00
_cell.angle_gamma   90.00
#
_symmetry.space_group_name_H-M   'P 1'
#
loop_
_entity.id
_entity.type
_entity.pdbx_description
1 polymer ?
#
loop_
_entity_poly.entity_id
_entity_poly.type
_entity_poly.pdbx_seq_one_letter_code
_entity_poly.pdbx_strand_id
1 'polypeptide(L)'
;MTLTPRALLLLSAQRHHLHDRPDERELARDWLRHIEDARAAGDLIALVQWDGEVGSEGETFSKGWTLYPDFRAEAGDVLVRAQLPDAFAGSDLDAALRGRAVRELTLLGLPGEELDVTAQSARVLGYQVQVVAGGAA
;
A
#
# COMPACT_ATOMS: atom_id res chain seq x y z
N MET A 1 -12.94 -13.99 -15.06
CA MET A 1 -12.34 -13.12 -14.02
C MET A 1 -12.16 -13.98 -12.79
N THR A 2 -10.94 -14.11 -12.28
CA THR A 2 -10.66 -14.80 -11.01
C THR A 2 -11.19 -13.93 -9.87
N LEU A 3 -12.12 -14.48 -9.08
CA LEU A 3 -12.65 -13.81 -7.90
C LEU A 3 -11.57 -13.85 -6.82
N THR A 4 -11.13 -12.68 -6.36
CA THR A 4 -10.06 -12.56 -5.37
C THR A 4 -10.64 -11.87 -4.14
N PRO A 5 -11.11 -12.62 -3.13
CA PRO A 5 -11.86 -12.03 -2.02
C PRO A 5 -10.98 -11.20 -1.07
N ARG A 6 -9.65 -11.32 -1.17
CA ARG A 6 -8.71 -10.65 -0.26
C ARG A 6 -7.70 -9.82 -1.04
N ALA A 7 -7.23 -8.72 -0.44
CA ALA A 7 -6.14 -7.93 -0.99
C ALA A 7 -5.18 -7.47 0.09
N LEU A 8 -3.89 -7.37 -0.28
CA LEU A 8 -2.86 -6.70 0.49
C LEU A 8 -2.62 -5.30 -0.09
N LEU A 9 -2.85 -4.27 0.72
CA LEU A 9 -2.61 -2.87 0.38
C LEU A 9 -1.32 -2.39 1.04
N LEU A 10 -0.36 -1.97 0.23
CA LEU A 10 0.90 -1.38 0.68
C LEU A 10 0.78 0.14 0.72
N LEU A 11 0.86 0.71 1.92
CA LEU A 11 0.64 2.14 2.20
C LEU A 11 1.91 2.95 2.48
N SER A 12 3.10 2.35 2.53
CA SER A 12 4.33 3.14 2.64
C SER A 12 5.46 2.54 1.81
N ALA A 13 5.11 2.06 0.62
CA ALA A 13 6.06 1.40 -0.29
C ALA A 13 6.98 2.37 -1.06
N GLN A 14 6.84 3.68 -0.88
CA GLN A 14 7.69 4.68 -1.56
C GLN A 14 9.06 4.81 -0.90
N ARG A 15 10.06 5.13 -1.71
CA ARG A 15 11.46 5.18 -1.28
C ARG A 15 11.69 6.13 -0.12
N HIS A 16 11.09 7.33 -0.13
CA HIS A 16 11.29 8.32 0.94
C HIS A 16 10.81 7.83 2.31
N HIS A 17 9.85 6.90 2.38
CA HIS A 17 9.39 6.33 3.65
C HIS A 17 10.41 5.36 4.27
N LEU A 18 11.24 4.71 3.46
CA LEU A 18 12.11 3.61 3.88
C LEU A 18 13.59 3.98 3.90
N HIS A 19 14.00 4.88 3.01
CA HIS A 19 15.40 5.24 2.84
C HIS A 19 15.99 5.87 4.10
N ASP A 20 17.22 5.48 4.45
CA ASP A 20 17.97 5.99 5.61
C ASP A 20 17.35 5.64 6.98
N ARG A 21 16.35 4.77 7.01
CA ARG A 21 15.85 4.19 8.26
C ARG A 21 16.85 3.21 8.85
N PRO A 22 16.99 3.15 10.19
CA PRO A 22 17.86 2.18 10.84
C PRO A 22 17.42 0.72 10.58
N ASP A 23 16.11 0.51 10.40
CA ASP A 23 15.48 -0.79 10.15
C ASP A 23 15.16 -1.05 8.67
N GLU A 24 15.63 -0.21 7.73
CA GLU A 24 15.31 -0.24 6.28
C GLU A 24 15.35 -1.67 5.70
N ARG A 25 16.42 -2.41 5.96
CA ARG A 25 16.63 -3.77 5.39
C ARG A 25 15.75 -4.83 6.03
N GLU A 26 15.51 -4.74 7.33
CA GLU A 26 14.69 -5.69 8.05
C GLU A 26 13.23 -5.51 7.67
N LEU A 27 12.78 -4.25 7.64
CA LEU A 27 11.44 -3.86 7.23
C LEU A 27 11.15 -4.25 5.78
N ALA A 28 12.08 -3.96 4.85
CA ALA A 28 11.92 -4.35 3.45
C ALA A 28 11.77 -5.87 3.28
N ARG A 29 12.57 -6.67 3.99
CA ARG A 29 12.48 -8.13 3.96
C ARG A 29 11.18 -8.65 4.55
N ASP A 30 10.72 -8.05 5.65
CA ASP A 30 9.47 -8.38 6.29
C ASP A 30 8.28 -8.15 5.34
N TRP A 31 8.25 -6.98 4.70
CA TRP A 31 7.19 -6.61 3.78
C TRP A 31 7.22 -7.43 2.50
N LEU A 32 8.41 -7.71 1.96
CA LEU A 32 8.58 -8.64 0.84
C LEU A 32 7.95 -9.99 1.15
N ARG A 33 8.18 -10.55 2.34
CA ARG A 33 7.59 -11.82 2.75
C ARG A 33 6.06 -11.74 2.77
N HIS A 34 5.48 -10.66 3.30
CA HIS A 34 4.04 -10.46 3.26
C HIS A 34 3.47 -10.37 1.84
N ILE A 35 4.18 -9.70 0.92
CA ILE A 35 3.79 -9.63 -0.50
C ILE A 35 3.85 -11.01 -1.15
N GLU A 36 4.93 -11.75 -0.93
CA GLU A 36 5.13 -13.10 -1.47
C GLU A 36 4.07 -14.07 -0.95
N ASP A 37 3.77 -14.03 0.35
CA ASP A 37 2.73 -14.86 0.97
C ASP A 37 1.33 -14.53 0.42
N ALA A 38 1.00 -13.24 0.29
CA ALA A 38 -0.26 -12.79 -0.30
C ALA A 38 -0.39 -13.25 -1.77
N ARG A 39 0.67 -13.10 -2.57
CA ARG A 39 0.72 -13.57 -3.96
C ARG A 39 0.57 -15.09 -4.06
N ALA A 40 1.26 -15.84 -3.21
CA ALA A 40 1.16 -17.31 -3.17
C ALA A 40 -0.25 -17.78 -2.80
N ALA A 41 -0.97 -17.00 -1.99
CA ALA A 41 -2.36 -17.25 -1.64
C ALA A 41 -3.36 -16.76 -2.70
N GLY A 42 -2.89 -16.11 -3.77
CA GLY A 42 -3.69 -15.57 -4.85
C GLY A 42 -4.40 -14.26 -4.50
N ASP A 43 -3.96 -13.57 -3.44
CA ASP A 43 -4.53 -12.29 -3.02
C ASP A 43 -4.12 -11.18 -3.99
N LEU A 44 -4.98 -10.17 -4.10
CA LEU A 44 -4.69 -9.01 -4.92
C LEU A 44 -3.67 -8.12 -4.21
N ILE A 45 -2.59 -7.74 -4.89
CA ILE A 45 -1.66 -6.74 -4.36
C ILE A 45 -2.06 -5.36 -4.89
N ALA A 46 -2.22 -4.40 -3.99
CA ALA A 46 -2.37 -2.99 -4.34
C ALA A 46 -1.26 -2.17 -3.69
N LEU A 47 -0.55 -1.38 -4.49
CA LEU A 47 0.50 -0.48 -4.03
C LEU A 47 -0.01 0.94 -4.12
N VAL A 48 -0.01 1.65 -2.99
CA VAL A 48 -0.39 3.06 -2.95
C VAL A 48 0.86 3.92 -3.04
N GLN A 49 0.81 4.89 -3.94
CA GLN A 49 1.87 5.86 -4.19
C GLN A 49 1.28 7.26 -4.04
N TRP A 50 1.73 8.01 -3.03
CA TRP A 50 1.30 9.37 -2.80
C TRP A 50 2.07 10.35 -3.66
N ASP A 51 1.37 11.26 -4.31
CA ASP A 51 1.96 12.41 -4.99
C ASP A 51 2.41 13.43 -3.94
N GLY A 52 3.71 13.70 -3.89
CA GLY A 52 4.29 14.71 -3.00
C GLY A 52 4.41 16.07 -3.66
N GLU A 53 4.37 17.12 -2.84
CA GLU A 53 4.56 18.51 -3.24
C GLU A 53 6.01 18.78 -3.70
N VAL A 54 6.18 19.85 -4.48
CA VAL A 54 7.49 20.30 -4.96
C VAL A 54 8.40 20.63 -3.77
N GLY A 55 9.61 20.05 -3.75
CA GLY A 55 10.58 20.24 -2.67
C GLY A 55 10.40 19.35 -1.45
N SER A 56 9.38 18.47 -1.42
CA SER A 56 9.25 17.43 -0.39
C SER A 56 10.15 16.22 -0.69
N GLU A 57 10.45 15.41 0.32
CA GLU A 57 11.25 14.18 0.15
C GLU A 57 10.58 13.18 -0.83
N GLY A 58 9.25 13.24 -0.93
CA GLY A 58 8.41 12.47 -1.83
C GLY A 58 7.93 13.24 -3.06
N GLU A 59 8.60 14.32 -3.48
CA GLU A 59 8.15 15.16 -4.62
C GLU A 59 7.79 14.30 -5.83
N THR A 60 6.62 14.54 -6.42
CA THR A 60 6.12 13.75 -7.56
C THR A 60 7.16 13.68 -8.69
N PHE A 61 7.42 12.47 -9.20
CA PHE A 61 8.47 12.15 -10.20
C PHE A 61 9.93 12.24 -9.70
N SER A 62 10.17 12.55 -8.43
CA SER A 62 11.50 12.45 -7.84
C SER A 62 11.91 11.00 -7.56
N LYS A 63 13.19 10.81 -7.20
CA LYS A 63 13.72 9.52 -6.77
C LYS A 63 13.06 9.04 -5.47
N GLY A 64 12.74 9.93 -4.53
CA GLY A 64 12.07 9.59 -3.27
C GLY A 64 10.61 9.18 -3.46
N TRP A 65 9.97 9.66 -4.52
CA TRP A 65 8.60 9.32 -4.88
C TRP A 65 8.44 7.93 -5.48
N THR A 66 9.47 7.39 -6.13
CA THR A 66 9.43 6.04 -6.70
C THR A 66 9.18 4.98 -5.64
N LEU A 67 8.57 3.85 -6.04
CA LEU A 67 8.48 2.68 -5.17
C LEU A 67 9.89 2.23 -4.76
N TYR A 68 10.00 1.76 -3.53
CA TYR A 68 11.22 1.19 -3.00
C TYR A 68 11.65 0.02 -3.92
N PRO A 69 12.94 -0.14 -4.26
CA PRO A 69 13.39 -1.00 -5.37
C PRO A 69 12.94 -2.46 -5.31
N ASP A 70 12.69 -2.94 -4.11
CA ASP A 70 12.25 -4.30 -3.80
C ASP A 70 10.74 -4.48 -4.01
N PHE A 71 9.94 -3.41 -3.86
CA PHE A 71 8.50 -3.45 -4.06
C PHE A 71 8.16 -3.12 -5.51
N ARG A 72 7.97 -4.16 -6.31
CA ARG A 72 7.64 -4.02 -7.74
C ARG A 72 6.21 -4.45 -7.98
N ALA A 73 5.44 -3.58 -8.62
CA ALA A 73 4.15 -3.93 -9.18
C ALA A 73 4.34 -4.98 -10.28
N GLU A 74 3.63 -6.09 -10.16
CA GLU A 74 3.59 -7.17 -11.14
C GLU A 74 2.31 -7.12 -11.98
N ALA A 75 2.27 -7.95 -13.03
CA ALA A 75 1.10 -8.05 -13.89
C ALA A 75 -0.10 -8.58 -13.10
N GLY A 76 -1.10 -7.72 -12.90
CA GLY A 76 -2.31 -8.06 -12.14
C GLY A 76 -2.47 -7.21 -10.87
N ASP A 77 -1.38 -6.63 -10.37
CA ASP A 77 -1.38 -5.72 -9.23
C ASP A 77 -2.13 -4.41 -9.56
N VAL A 78 -2.56 -3.71 -8.52
CA VAL A 78 -3.16 -2.37 -8.62
C VAL A 78 -2.15 -1.34 -8.16
N LEU A 79 -1.74 -0.45 -9.06
CA LEU A 79 -1.00 0.74 -8.65
C LEU A 79 -2.00 1.89 -8.46
N VAL A 80 -2.10 2.39 -7.23
CA VAL A 80 -2.97 3.51 -6.88
C VAL A 80 -2.13 4.76 -6.71
N ARG A 81 -2.52 5.82 -7.40
CA ARG A 81 -1.98 7.17 -7.17
C ARG A 81 -2.93 7.91 -6.25
N ALA A 82 -2.43 8.36 -5.10
CA ALA A 82 -3.20 9.11 -4.12
C ALA A 82 -2.63 10.52 -3.95
N GLN A 83 -3.51 11.50 -3.72
CA GLN A 83 -3.12 12.89 -3.44
C GLN A 83 -3.51 13.35 -2.03
N LEU A 84 -4.30 12.52 -1.34
CA LEU A 84 -4.79 12.75 0.01
C LEU A 84 -4.26 11.65 0.93
N PRO A 85 -4.19 11.87 2.26
CA PRO A 85 -3.76 10.85 3.20
C PRO A 85 -4.60 9.56 3.11
N ASP A 86 -5.90 9.69 2.83
CA ASP A 86 -6.78 8.55 2.54
C ASP A 86 -6.58 8.04 1.11
N ALA A 87 -6.08 6.80 1.01
CA ALA A 87 -5.86 6.15 -0.28
C ALA A 87 -7.15 5.93 -1.09
N PHE A 88 -8.33 5.94 -0.48
CA PHE A 88 -9.62 5.86 -1.17
C PHE A 88 -10.11 7.22 -1.66
N ALA A 89 -9.68 8.32 -1.05
CA ALA A 89 -10.19 9.64 -1.35
C ALA A 89 -9.61 10.15 -2.67
N GLY A 90 -10.48 10.27 -3.69
CA GLY A 90 -10.09 10.78 -5.00
C GLY A 90 -9.27 9.80 -5.85
N SER A 91 -9.29 8.50 -5.51
CA SER A 91 -8.61 7.45 -6.28
C SER A 91 -9.60 6.39 -6.80
N ASP A 92 -9.15 5.58 -7.77
CA ASP A 92 -9.92 4.45 -8.30
C ASP A 92 -9.77 3.17 -7.44
N LEU A 93 -9.22 3.26 -6.23
CA LEU A 93 -8.94 2.10 -5.37
C LEU A 93 -10.19 1.27 -5.07
N ASP A 94 -11.29 1.89 -4.62
CA ASP A 94 -12.53 1.16 -4.32
C ASP A 94 -13.09 0.44 -5.55
N ALA A 95 -13.10 1.13 -6.70
CA ALA A 95 -13.58 0.54 -7.95
C ALA A 95 -12.69 -0.64 -8.39
N ALA A 96 -11.37 -0.52 -8.27
CA ALA A 96 -10.42 -1.57 -8.63
C ALA A 96 -10.51 -2.80 -7.71
N LEU A 97 -10.77 -2.60 -6.42
CA LEU A 97 -10.97 -3.66 -5.42
C LEU A 97 -12.31 -4.38 -5.66
N ARG A 98 -13.41 -3.63 -5.81
CA ARG A 98 -14.73 -4.21 -6.06
C ARG A 98 -14.82 -4.92 -7.40
N GLY A 99 -14.13 -4.40 -8.43
CA GLY A 99 -14.01 -5.04 -9.74
C GLY A 99 -13.38 -6.44 -9.69
N ARG A 100 -12.59 -6.73 -8.64
CA ARG A 100 -12.00 -8.05 -8.39
C ARG A 100 -12.70 -8.85 -7.28
N ALA A 101 -13.85 -8.35 -6.81
CA ALA A 101 -14.66 -8.92 -5.74
C ALA A 101 -13.95 -9.02 -4.38
N VAL A 102 -13.02 -8.11 -4.11
CA VAL A 102 -12.34 -8.02 -2.81
C VAL A 102 -13.34 -7.63 -1.71
N ARG A 103 -13.20 -8.25 -0.54
CA ARG A 103 -13.98 -8.01 0.67
C ARG A 103 -13.12 -7.88 1.92
N GLU A 104 -11.96 -8.51 1.93
CA GLU A 104 -11.00 -8.48 3.04
C GLU A 104 -9.74 -7.72 2.59
N LEU A 105 -9.28 -6.79 3.43
CA LEU A 105 -8.11 -5.96 3.17
C LEU A 105 -7.12 -6.12 4.32
N THR A 106 -5.89 -6.47 3.96
CA THR A 106 -4.74 -6.36 4.85
C THR A 106 -3.99 -5.09 4.47
N LEU A 107 -3.89 -4.13 5.40
CA LEU A 107 -3.13 -2.90 5.22
C LEU A 107 -1.74 -3.09 5.80
N LEU A 108 -0.71 -2.97 4.97
CA LEU A 108 0.69 -3.05 5.33
C LEU A 108 1.34 -1.68 5.11
N GLY A 109 1.81 -1.06 6.18
CA GLY A 109 2.32 0.31 6.14
C GLY A 109 3.02 0.69 7.43
N LEU A 110 3.76 1.80 7.40
CA LEU A 110 4.27 2.42 8.61
C LEU A 110 3.11 3.01 9.44
N PRO A 111 3.23 3.06 10.77
CA PRO A 111 2.25 3.78 11.59
C PRO A 111 2.25 5.26 11.23
N GLY A 112 1.06 5.84 11.04
CA GLY A 112 0.91 7.22 10.59
C GLY A 112 -0.52 7.56 10.20
N GLU A 113 -0.74 8.83 9.86
CA GLU A 113 -2.06 9.35 9.49
C GLU A 113 -2.63 8.57 8.30
N GLU A 114 -1.84 8.34 7.26
CA GLU A 114 -2.25 7.65 6.03
C GLU A 114 -2.81 6.25 6.32
N LEU A 115 -2.15 5.50 7.20
CA LEU A 115 -2.59 4.16 7.61
C LEU A 115 -3.92 4.23 8.37
N ASP A 116 -4.03 5.14 9.34
CA ASP A 116 -5.21 5.27 10.19
C ASP A 116 -6.45 5.70 9.40
N VAL A 117 -6.32 6.75 8.57
CA VAL A 117 -7.46 7.27 7.79
C VAL A 117 -7.87 6.27 6.69
N THR A 118 -6.91 5.64 6.02
CA THR A 118 -7.21 4.62 5.00
C THR A 118 -7.88 3.40 5.63
N ALA A 119 -7.44 2.96 6.81
CA ALA A 119 -8.09 1.87 7.55
C ALA A 119 -9.52 2.20 7.95
N GLN A 120 -9.76 3.44 8.39
CA GLN A 120 -11.09 3.89 8.74
C GLN A 120 -12.01 3.95 7.50
N SER A 121 -11.55 4.55 6.40
CA SER A 121 -12.30 4.62 5.15
C SER A 121 -12.64 3.23 4.60
N ALA A 122 -11.68 2.30 4.62
CA ALA A 122 -11.92 0.91 4.23
C ALA A 122 -13.04 0.24 5.06
N ARG A 123 -13.06 0.44 6.38
CA ARG A 123 -14.13 -0.10 7.25
C ARG A 123 -15.49 0.52 6.93
N VAL A 124 -15.53 1.84 6.70
CA VAL A 124 -16.76 2.56 6.33
C VAL A 124 -17.30 2.07 4.98
N LEU A 125 -16.42 1.74 4.04
CA LEU A 125 -16.77 1.18 2.74
C LEU A 125 -17.24 -0.29 2.79
N GLY A 126 -17.17 -0.93 3.96
CA GLY A 126 -17.66 -2.29 4.21
C GLY A 126 -16.62 -3.40 4.06
N TYR A 127 -15.34 -3.06 3.93
CA TYR A 127 -14.26 -4.05 3.91
C TYR A 127 -13.96 -4.58 5.31
N GLN A 128 -13.59 -5.86 5.41
CA GLN A 128 -12.99 -6.42 6.61
C GLN A 128 -11.51 -6.04 6.63
N VAL A 129 -11.10 -5.23 7.60
CA VAL A 129 -9.75 -4.64 7.61
C VAL A 129 -8.88 -5.24 8.70
N GLN A 130 -7.73 -5.78 8.30
CA GLN A 130 -6.60 -6.10 9.16
C GLN A 130 -5.47 -5.11 8.93
N VAL A 131 -4.83 -4.64 10.00
CA VAL A 131 -3.69 -3.72 9.92
C VAL A 131 -2.45 -4.46 10.39
N VAL A 132 -1.43 -4.50 9.55
CA VAL A 132 -0.09 -5.00 9.87
C VAL A 132 0.83 -3.78 9.84
N ALA A 133 1.08 -3.21 11.02
CA ALA A 133 2.02 -2.10 11.14
C ALA A 133 3.44 -2.63 10.95
N GLY A 134 4.16 -2.05 9.99
CA GLY A 134 5.57 -2.31 9.76
C GLY A 134 6.46 -1.42 10.60
N GLY A 135 7.61 -1.96 11.00
CA GLY A 135 8.65 -1.24 11.73
C GLY A 135 8.45 -1.34 13.23
N ALA A 136 9.55 -1.48 13.96
CA ALA A 136 9.56 -1.25 15.40
C ALA A 136 9.67 0.26 15.64
N ALA A 137 8.97 0.77 16.66
CA ALA A 137 9.21 2.12 17.18
C ALA A 137 10.64 2.27 17.71
#